data_AF-A0A936G602-F1
#
_entry.id   AF-A0A936G602-F1
#
_cell.length_a   1.000
_cell.length_b   1.000
_cell.length_c   1.000
_cell.angle_alpha   90.00
_cell.angle_beta   90.00
_cell.angle_gamma   90.00
#
_symmetry.space_group_name_H-M   'P 1'
#
loop_
_entity.id
_entity.type
_entity.pdbx_description
1 polymer ?
#
loop_
_entity_poly.entity_id
_entity_poly.type
_entity_poly.pdbx_seq_one_letter_code
_entity_poly.pdbx_strand_id
1 'polypeptide(L)' 'MNNEIEVLKQFFAAINQNDMQAITKDFDPQIVRIEPEGFPTAGTYRGIAEVQEHITKGRRTWAEGTCEPENF' A
#
# COMPACT_ATOMS: atom_id res chain seq x y z
N MET A 1 -13.46 7.49 -14.73
CA MET A 1 -13.81 6.87 -13.43
C MET A 1 -13.35 5.43 -13.55
N ASN A 2 -12.26 5.07 -12.88
CA ASN A 2 -11.89 3.66 -12.74
C ASN A 2 -12.83 3.05 -11.70
N ASN A 3 -13.27 1.82 -11.93
CA ASN A 3 -13.98 1.06 -10.89
C ASN A 3 -13.00 0.73 -9.76
N GLU A 4 -13.48 0.63 -8.53
CA GLU A 4 -12.73 0.29 -7.33
C GLU A 4 -11.80 -0.92 -7.52
N ILE A 5 -12.25 -1.95 -8.26
CA ILE A 5 -11.46 -3.14 -8.59
C ILE A 5 -10.25 -2.80 -9.48
N GLU A 6 -10.41 -1.89 -10.44
CA GLU A 6 -9.32 -1.49 -11.35
C GLU A 6 -8.24 -0.72 -10.59
N VAL A 7 -8.65 0.13 -9.64
CA VAL A 7 -7.72 0.86 -8.76
C VAL A 7 -6.94 -0.12 -7.88
N LEU A 8 -7.61 -1.12 -7.29
CA LEU A 8 -6.93 -2.15 -6.50
C LEU A 8 -5.92 -2.94 -7.34
N LYS A 9 -6.26 -3.34 -8.57
CA LYS A 9 -5.32 -4.01 -9.48
C LYS A 9 -4.08 -3.18 -9.76
N GLN A 10 -4.25 -1.87 -9.98
CA GLN A 10 -3.12 -0.96 -10.21
C GLN A 10 -2.24 -0.82 -8.97
N PHE A 11 -2.83 -0.77 -7.77
CA PHE A 11 -2.11 -0.72 -6.51
C PHE A 11 -1.20 -1.95 -6.30
N PHE A 12 -1.75 -3.16 -6.45
CA PHE A 12 -0.96 -4.39 -6.27
C PHE A 12 0.10 -4.55 -7.37
N ALA A 13 -0.20 -4.15 -8.61
CA ALA A 13 0.80 -4.13 -9.68
C ALA A 13 1.97 -3.19 -9.35
N ALA A 14 1.71 -1.99 -8.83
CA ALA A 14 2.75 -1.04 -8.41
C ALA A 14 3.62 -1.60 -7.27
N ILE A 15 3.01 -2.27 -6.28
CA ILE A 15 3.74 -2.98 -5.22
C ILE A 15 4.69 -4.04 -5.79
N ASN A 16 4.20 -4.88 -6.71
CA ASN A 16 4.97 -5.99 -7.26
C ASN A 16 6.10 -5.52 -8.16
N GLN A 17 5.92 -4.38 -8.84
CA GLN A 17 6.95 -3.72 -9.66
C GLN A 17 7.95 -2.88 -8.84
N ASN A 18 7.76 -2.75 -7.52
CA ASN A 18 8.48 -1.81 -6.66
C ASN A 18 8.33 -0.34 -7.11
N ASP A 19 7.23 0.01 -7.78
CA ASP A 19 6.89 1.38 -8.13
C ASP A 19 6.26 2.09 -6.92
N MET A 20 7.14 2.56 -6.03
CA MET A 20 6.71 3.21 -4.80
C MET A 20 6.10 4.61 -5.04
N GLN A 21 6.20 5.17 -6.24
CA GLN A 21 5.48 6.41 -6.57
C GLN A 21 4.03 6.12 -6.96
N ALA A 22 3.79 5.02 -7.67
CA ALA A 22 2.45 4.66 -8.12
C ALA A 22 1.54 4.07 -7.02
N ILE A 23 2.10 3.48 -5.94
CA ILE A 23 1.30 2.83 -4.88
C ILE A 23 0.33 3.74 -4.12
N THR A 24 0.46 5.06 -4.19
CA THR A 24 -0.45 6.00 -3.50
C THR A 24 -1.15 6.95 -4.47
N LYS A 25 -1.04 6.70 -5.78
CA LYS A 25 -1.54 7.57 -6.84
C LYS A 25 -3.03 7.89 -6.69
N ASP A 26 -3.83 6.89 -6.37
CA ASP A 26 -5.30 6.99 -6.29
C ASP A 26 -5.80 7.11 -4.84
N PHE A 27 -4.90 7.33 -3.87
CA PHE A 27 -5.29 7.50 -2.48
C PHE A 27 -5.80 8.91 -2.21
N ASP A 28 -6.71 9.04 -1.25
CA ASP A 28 -7.09 10.33 -0.71
C ASP A 28 -5.84 11.03 -0.11
N PRO A 29 -5.58 12.32 -0.41
CA PRO A 29 -4.46 13.07 0.16
C PRO A 29 -4.41 13.07 1.70
N GLN A 30 -5.57 12.93 2.35
CA GLN A 30 -5.76 12.87 3.80
C GLN A 30 -5.99 11.44 4.31
N ILE A 31 -5.62 10.41 3.54
CA ILE A 31 -5.75 8.99 3.93
C ILE A 31 -5.25 8.74 5.37
N VAL A 32 -5.98 7.90 6.09
CA VAL A 32 -5.55 7.39 7.39
C VAL A 32 -5.43 5.87 7.30
N ARG A 33 -4.23 5.34 7.54
CA ARG A 33 -3.97 3.91 7.65
C ARG A 33 -3.77 3.54 9.10
N ILE A 34 -4.55 2.59 9.59
CA ILE A 34 -4.47 2.05 10.94
C ILE A 34 -3.95 0.63 10.83
N GLU A 35 -2.75 0.38 11.37
CA GLU A 35 -2.19 -0.96 11.47
C GLU A 35 -2.69 -1.63 12.77
N PRO A 36 -3.04 -2.93 12.73
CA PRO A 36 -3.53 -3.63 13.92
C PRO A 36 -2.53 -3.63 15.08
N GLU A 37 -3.05 -3.59 16.30
CA GLU A 37 -2.23 -3.71 17.51
C GLU A 37 -1.45 -5.04 17.53
N GLY A 38 -0.25 -5.02 18.11
CA GLY A 38 0.62 -6.20 18.22
C GLY A 38 1.48 -6.51 16.99
N PHE A 39 1.26 -5.82 15.87
CA PHE A 39 2.15 -5.91 14.71
C PHE A 39 3.43 -5.08 14.94
N PRO A 40 4.60 -5.48 14.39
CA PRO A 40 5.81 -4.64 14.43
C PRO A 40 5.61 -3.26 13.80
N THR A 41 4.60 -3.13 12.95
CA THR A 41 4.18 -1.91 12.26
C THR A 41 2.95 -1.24 12.89
N ALA A 42 2.52 -1.66 14.08
CA ALA A 42 1.34 -1.08 14.73
C ALA A 42 1.45 0.45 14.86
N GLY A 43 0.34 1.14 14.60
CA GLY A 43 0.30 2.59 14.62
C GLY A 43 -0.78 3.18 13.72
N THR A 44 -0.84 4.51 13.68
CA THR A 44 -1.72 5.25 12.77
C THR A 44 -0.90 6.21 11.93
N TYR A 45 -0.98 6.05 10.61
CA TYR A 45 -0.25 6.83 9.61
C TYR A 45 -1.23 7.75 8.89
N ARG A 46 -0.87 9.03 8.75
CA ARG A 46 -1.76 10.10 8.26
C ARG A 46 -1.16 10.81 7.05
N GLY A 47 -1.96 10.88 5.99
CA GLY A 47 -1.59 11.49 4.72
C GLY A 47 -0.73 10.59 3.84
N ILE A 48 -0.61 10.97 2.56
CA ILE A 48 0.11 10.19 1.54
C ILE A 48 1.57 9.92 1.94
N ALA A 49 2.27 10.91 2.48
CA ALA A 49 3.70 10.78 2.78
C ALA A 49 3.98 9.68 3.82
N GLU A 50 3.26 9.69 4.96
CA GLU A 50 3.44 8.68 6.00
C GLU A 50 3.01 7.29 5.53
N VAL A 51 1.90 7.21 4.76
CA VAL A 51 1.42 5.94 4.23
C VAL A 51 2.37 5.35 3.19
N GLN A 52 2.92 6.19 2.30
CA GLN A 52 3.88 5.76 1.28
C GLN A 52 5.19 5.28 1.91
N GLU A 53 5.72 6.02 2.90
CA GLU A 53 6.90 5.59 3.65
C GLU A 53 6.66 4.26 4.36
N HIS A 54 5.49 4.11 5.00
CA HIS A 54 5.11 2.88 5.68
C HIS A 54 5.04 1.68 4.74
N ILE A 55 4.36 1.81 3.60
CA ILE A 55 4.28 0.74 2.59
C ILE A 55 5.66 0.42 2.03
N THR A 56 6.47 1.44 1.73
CA THR A 56 7.85 1.26 1.23
C THR A 56 8.71 0.49 2.22
N LYS A 57 8.61 0.82 3.52
CA LYS A 57 9.33 0.12 4.58
C LYS A 57 8.86 -1.33 4.71
N GLY A 58 7.55 -1.57 4.66
CA GLY A 58 6.98 -2.92 4.66
C GLY A 58 7.49 -3.75 3.48
N ARG A 59 7.44 -3.21 2.26
CA ARG A 59 7.89 -3.90 1.05
C ARG A 59 9.33 -4.43 1.14
N ARG A 60 10.24 -3.69 1.79
CA ARG A 60 11.64 -4.11 2.01
C ARG A 60 11.79 -5.31 2.93
N THR A 61 10.79 -5.62 3.75
CA THR A 61 10.81 -6.74 4.69
C THR A 61 10.20 -8.02 4.11
N TRP A 62 9.50 -7.93 2.99
CA TRP A 62 8.91 -9.09 2.35
C TRP A 62 10.01 -9.89 1.64
N ALA A 63 10.07 -11.20 1.86
CA ALA A 63 10.94 -12.10 1.10
C ALA A 63 10.69 -11.93 -0.41
N GLU A 64 11.65 -12.29 -1.28
CA GLU A 64 11.48 -12.25 -2.73
C GLU A 64 10.18 -12.97 -3.13
N GLY A 65 9.15 -12.18 -3.42
CA GLY A 65 7.78 -12.64 -3.50
C GLY A 65 6.89 -11.52 -4.02
N THR A 66 5.84 -11.92 -4.72
CA THR A 66 4.79 -11.04 -5.20
C THR A 66 3.68 -10.97 -4.14
N CYS A 67 3.05 -9.81 -4.05
CA CYS A 67 1.82 -9.59 -3.30
C CYS A 67 0.66 -9.70 -4.29
N GLU A 68 0.24 -10.93 -4.57
CA GLU A 68 -0.90 -11.21 -5.45
C GLU A 68 -2.14 -11.47 -4.59
N PRO A 69 -3.22 -10.69 -4.74
CA PRO A 69 -4.49 -10.99 -4.09
C PRO A 69 -5.08 -12.31 -4.57
N GLU A 70 -5.67 -13.09 -3.67
CA GLU A 70 -6.43 -14.29 -4.05
C GLU A 70 -7.71 -13.91 -4.82
N ASN A 71 -8.32 -12.77 -4.49
CA ASN A 71 -9.48 -12.17 -5.14
C ASN A 71 -9.45 -10.63 -5.01
N PHE A 72 -10.21 -9.93 -5.85
CA PHE A 72 -10.41 -8.47 -5.81
C PHE A 72 -11.83 -8.12 -5.41
#